data_AF-A0A453JNW8-F1
#
_entry.id   AF-A0A453JNW8-F1
#
_cell.length_a   1.000
_cell.length_b   1.000
_cell.length_c   1.000
_cell.angle_alpha   90.00
_cell.angle_beta   90.00
_cell.angle_gamma   90.00
#
_symmetry.space_group_name_H-M   'P 1'
#
loop_
_entity.id
_entity.type
_entity.pdbx_description
1 polymer ?
#
loop_
_entity_poly.entity_id
_entity_poly.type
_entity_poly.pdbx_seq_one_letter_code
_entity_poly.pdbx_strand_id
1 'polypeptide(L)'
;AHLLQGARSRWRSLCAATSAPRSLSASSSLSAQGVYAGDPSKLSMKAAFGKVWRLEEIGGSIIGGTIKAIQDKGKNPKPPRDPRLPAPKGQTVASFRKGLAMLPNAIASRLGSKVKLSWKLTSITKADNQGYVLGYETPEGLVSVQAKSVIMTIPSYVASDILRPLSIDAADALSKFYYPPVAAVTVSYPKEAIRKECLIDGELQGFGQLHPRSQGVETLGTIYSSSLFPNRAPAGRVLLLNYIGGSTNTGIVSKTESDLVEAVDSDLRKMLINPRAADPLALGVRVWPQAIPQFLIGHLDRLAAA
;
A
#
# COMPACT_ATOMS: atom_id res chain seq x y z
N ALA A 1 -6.02 -32.97 -11.55
CA ALA A 1 -5.61 -31.68 -12.15
C ALA A 1 -5.97 -30.46 -11.28
N HIS A 2 -7.18 -30.34 -10.72
CA HIS A 2 -7.60 -29.18 -9.90
C HIS A 2 -6.84 -28.98 -8.57
N LEU A 3 -6.37 -30.05 -7.92
CA LEU A 3 -5.61 -29.96 -6.66
C LEU A 3 -4.19 -29.38 -6.81
N LEU A 4 -3.57 -29.54 -7.99
CA LEU A 4 -2.22 -29.01 -8.27
C LEU A 4 -2.23 -27.52 -8.65
N GLN A 5 -3.32 -27.01 -9.25
CA GLN A 5 -3.50 -25.56 -9.50
C GLN A 5 -3.73 -24.78 -8.20
N GLY A 6 -4.45 -25.37 -7.24
CA GLY A 6 -4.66 -24.75 -5.92
C GLY A 6 -3.35 -24.50 -5.17
N ALA A 7 -2.38 -25.43 -5.26
CA ALA A 7 -1.07 -25.29 -4.64
C ALA A 7 -0.23 -24.15 -5.26
N ARG A 8 -0.29 -23.93 -6.59
CA ARG A 8 0.48 -22.87 -7.27
C ARG A 8 -0.09 -21.46 -7.08
N SER A 9 -1.35 -21.33 -6.64
CA SER A 9 -2.01 -20.02 -6.47
C SER A 9 -1.47 -19.17 -5.31
N ARG A 10 -0.80 -19.81 -4.34
CA ARG A 10 -0.30 -19.16 -3.11
C ARG A 10 1.11 -18.63 -3.32
N TRP A 11 1.35 -17.41 -2.82
CA TRP A 11 2.67 -16.78 -2.91
C TRP A 11 3.78 -17.61 -2.26
N ARG A 12 3.57 -18.12 -1.04
CA ARG A 12 4.53 -19.01 -0.36
C ARG A 12 4.79 -20.32 -1.11
N SER A 13 3.73 -20.92 -1.66
CA SER A 13 3.85 -22.22 -2.35
C SER A 13 4.59 -22.09 -3.68
N LEU A 14 4.46 -20.96 -4.39
CA LEU A 14 5.26 -20.72 -5.60
C LEU A 14 6.74 -20.52 -5.29
N CYS A 15 7.06 -19.75 -4.25
CA CYS A 15 8.44 -19.61 -3.78
C CYS A 15 9.03 -20.96 -3.33
N ALA A 16 8.22 -21.84 -2.74
CA ALA A 16 8.67 -23.18 -2.35
C ALA A 16 8.81 -24.14 -3.55
N ALA A 17 7.89 -24.07 -4.52
CA ALA A 17 7.87 -24.95 -5.70
C ALA A 17 8.99 -24.63 -6.71
N THR A 18 9.59 -23.45 -6.66
CA THR A 18 10.68 -23.00 -7.55
C THR A 18 12.08 -23.36 -7.04
N SER A 19 12.21 -24.31 -6.10
CA SER A 19 13.50 -24.71 -5.51
C SER A 19 14.27 -23.54 -4.90
N ALA A 20 13.55 -22.52 -4.42
CA ALA A 20 14.16 -21.25 -4.06
C ALA A 20 14.71 -21.30 -2.61
N PRO A 21 15.95 -20.84 -2.35
CA PRO A 21 16.58 -20.90 -1.03
C PRO A 21 15.78 -20.15 0.06
N ARG A 22 16.05 -20.45 1.34
CA ARG A 22 15.41 -19.81 2.53
C ARG A 22 15.39 -18.27 2.48
N SER A 23 16.32 -17.64 1.76
CA SER A 23 16.35 -16.20 1.52
C SER A 23 15.15 -15.68 0.72
N LEU A 24 14.58 -16.47 -0.20
CA LEU A 24 13.39 -16.09 -0.98
C LEU A 24 12.11 -16.14 -0.15
N SER A 25 11.95 -17.10 0.77
CA SER A 25 10.75 -17.16 1.62
C SER A 25 10.66 -15.99 2.61
N ALA A 26 11.80 -15.55 3.13
CA ALA A 26 11.89 -14.33 3.93
C ALA A 26 11.58 -13.08 3.08
N SER A 27 12.25 -12.92 1.93
CA SER A 27 12.06 -11.77 1.02
C SER A 27 10.62 -11.66 0.48
N SER A 28 9.99 -12.80 0.24
CA SER A 28 8.61 -12.89 -0.25
C SER A 28 7.61 -12.50 0.85
N SER A 29 7.86 -12.88 2.10
CA SER A 29 7.05 -12.44 3.24
C SER A 29 7.18 -10.94 3.53
N LEU A 30 8.37 -10.37 3.29
CA LEU A 30 8.63 -8.94 3.48
C LEU A 30 7.95 -8.10 2.41
N SER A 31 7.94 -8.55 1.16
CA SER A 31 7.26 -7.85 0.06
C SER A 31 5.75 -7.75 0.28
N ALA A 32 5.12 -8.82 0.75
CA ALA A 32 3.69 -8.83 1.09
C ALA A 32 3.36 -7.86 2.25
N GLN A 33 4.20 -7.83 3.29
CA GLN A 33 4.00 -6.93 4.43
C GLN A 33 4.30 -5.47 4.06
N GLY A 34 5.37 -5.21 3.31
CA GLY A 34 5.79 -3.86 2.94
C GLY A 34 4.89 -3.17 1.91
N VAL A 35 4.22 -3.94 1.03
CA VAL A 35 3.33 -3.38 0.00
C VAL A 35 1.86 -3.46 0.41
N TYR A 36 1.44 -4.60 0.97
CA TYR A 36 0.02 -4.87 1.23
C TYR A 36 -0.34 -4.84 2.71
N ALA A 37 0.63 -4.76 3.64
CA ALA A 37 0.40 -5.05 5.06
C ALA A 37 -0.32 -6.40 5.26
N GLY A 38 -0.04 -7.35 4.35
CA GLY A 38 -0.82 -8.56 4.16
C GLY A 38 -0.13 -9.82 4.65
N ASP A 39 -0.93 -10.87 4.87
CA ASP A 39 -0.41 -12.20 5.13
C ASP A 39 -0.01 -12.89 3.80
N PRO A 40 1.27 -13.16 3.55
CA PRO A 40 1.73 -13.81 2.32
C PRO A 40 1.14 -15.20 2.08
N SER A 41 0.61 -15.87 3.11
CA SER A 41 -0.04 -17.18 2.94
C SER A 41 -1.44 -17.08 2.31
N LYS A 42 -2.06 -15.90 2.35
CA LYS A 42 -3.44 -15.65 1.90
C LYS A 42 -3.53 -14.85 0.59
N LEU A 43 -2.48 -14.11 0.21
CA LEU A 43 -2.45 -13.32 -1.01
C LEU A 43 -2.39 -14.21 -2.27
N SER A 44 -3.18 -13.81 -3.29
CA SER A 44 -3.12 -14.37 -4.63
C SER A 44 -1.88 -13.87 -5.34
N MET A 45 -1.02 -14.79 -5.77
CA MET A 45 0.16 -14.47 -6.59
C MET A 45 -0.24 -13.76 -7.89
N LYS A 46 -1.28 -14.27 -8.57
CA LYS A 46 -1.76 -13.74 -9.85
C LYS A 46 -2.28 -12.30 -9.71
N ALA A 47 -3.02 -12.00 -8.63
CA ALA A 47 -3.58 -10.67 -8.42
C ALA A 47 -2.56 -9.68 -7.82
N ALA A 48 -1.87 -10.06 -6.74
CA ALA A 48 -0.96 -9.17 -6.01
C ALA A 48 0.41 -8.99 -6.69
N PHE A 49 0.84 -9.97 -7.50
CA PHE A 49 2.18 -10.00 -8.09
C PHE A 49 2.14 -10.47 -9.55
N GLY A 50 1.13 -10.02 -10.31
CA GLY A 50 0.85 -10.48 -11.68
C GLY A 50 2.03 -10.40 -12.65
N LYS A 51 2.99 -9.48 -12.45
CA LYS A 51 4.23 -9.44 -13.24
C LYS A 51 5.12 -10.66 -13.00
N VAL A 52 5.29 -11.06 -11.73
CA VAL A 52 6.08 -12.24 -11.34
C VAL A 52 5.39 -13.51 -11.84
N TRP A 53 4.06 -13.58 -11.65
CA TRP A 53 3.22 -14.66 -12.21
C TRP A 53 3.43 -14.81 -13.73
N ARG A 54 3.40 -13.70 -14.46
CA ARG A 54 3.59 -13.71 -15.92
C ARG A 54 4.97 -14.21 -16.34
N LEU A 55 6.02 -13.91 -15.58
CA LEU A 55 7.37 -14.41 -15.88
C LEU A 55 7.42 -15.93 -15.80
N GLU A 56 6.84 -16.51 -14.76
CA GLU A 56 6.73 -17.97 -14.66
C GLU A 56 5.90 -18.55 -15.82
N GLU A 57 4.76 -17.93 -16.14
CA GLU A 57 3.86 -18.40 -17.20
C GLU A 57 4.55 -18.44 -18.58
N ILE A 58 5.30 -17.39 -18.94
CA ILE A 58 5.91 -17.29 -20.28
C ILE A 58 7.20 -18.12 -20.42
N GLY A 59 7.87 -18.42 -19.31
CA GLY A 59 9.21 -19.00 -19.30
C GLY A 59 9.38 -20.27 -18.49
N GLY A 60 8.30 -20.83 -17.95
CA GLY A 60 8.30 -22.06 -17.11
C GLY A 60 8.99 -21.90 -15.74
N SER A 61 9.68 -20.78 -15.52
CA SER A 61 10.38 -20.38 -14.30
C SER A 61 10.57 -18.86 -14.31
N ILE A 62 10.84 -18.26 -13.15
CA ILE A 62 11.11 -16.80 -13.06
C ILE A 62 12.35 -16.40 -13.88
N ILE A 63 13.40 -17.23 -13.86
CA ILE A 63 14.64 -16.98 -14.60
C ILE A 63 14.37 -17.08 -16.10
N GLY A 64 13.76 -18.17 -16.56
CA GLY A 64 13.39 -18.35 -17.97
C GLY A 64 12.48 -17.24 -18.49
N GLY A 65 11.52 -16.81 -17.67
CA GLY A 65 10.64 -15.70 -17.98
C GLY A 65 11.38 -14.38 -18.13
N THR A 66 12.36 -14.13 -17.28
CA THR A 66 13.18 -12.91 -17.33
C THR A 66 14.02 -12.86 -18.60
N ILE A 67 14.65 -13.98 -18.97
CA ILE A 67 15.42 -14.10 -20.21
C ILE A 67 14.53 -13.80 -21.43
N LYS A 68 13.35 -14.43 -21.48
CA LYS A 68 12.40 -14.23 -22.57
C LYS A 68 11.89 -12.78 -22.65
N ALA A 69 11.59 -12.17 -21.50
CA ALA A 69 11.17 -10.77 -21.44
C ALA A 69 12.26 -9.78 -21.91
N ILE A 70 13.54 -10.11 -21.68
CA ILE A 70 14.69 -9.33 -22.19
C ILE A 70 14.80 -9.48 -23.71
N GLN A 71 14.69 -10.71 -24.23
CA GLN A 71 14.71 -10.99 -25.67
C GLN A 71 13.57 -10.26 -26.40
N ASP A 72 12.36 -10.28 -25.84
CA ASP A 72 11.19 -9.61 -26.43
C ASP A 72 11.33 -8.08 -26.41
N LYS A 73 11.95 -7.51 -25.38
CA LYS A 73 12.31 -6.09 -25.34
C LYS A 73 13.31 -5.69 -26.42
N GLY A 74 14.24 -6.60 -26.77
CA GLY A 74 15.18 -6.38 -27.87
C GLY A 74 14.48 -6.31 -29.22
N LYS A 75 13.38 -7.06 -29.39
CA LYS A 75 12.58 -7.07 -30.64
C LYS A 75 11.62 -5.89 -30.75
N ASN A 76 11.09 -5.39 -29.63
CA ASN A 76 10.17 -4.26 -29.57
C ASN A 76 10.70 -3.16 -28.63
N PRO A 77 11.54 -2.24 -29.12
CA PRO A 77 12.06 -1.16 -28.31
C PRO A 77 10.91 -0.26 -27.82
N LYS A 78 11.06 0.27 -26.60
CA LYS A 78 10.09 1.22 -26.06
C LYS A 78 10.14 2.52 -26.85
N PRO A 79 9.00 3.23 -27.00
CA PRO A 79 9.00 4.55 -27.57
C PRO A 79 9.97 5.48 -26.81
N PRO A 80 10.63 6.41 -27.52
CA PRO A 80 11.58 7.34 -26.91
C PRO A 80 10.92 8.16 -25.81
N ARG A 81 11.68 8.44 -24.75
CA ARG A 81 11.19 9.18 -23.59
C ARG A 81 10.98 10.65 -23.94
N ASP A 82 9.92 11.25 -23.40
CA ASP A 82 9.67 12.70 -23.53
C ASP A 82 10.88 13.50 -22.99
N PRO A 83 11.55 14.32 -23.83
CA PRO A 83 12.73 15.10 -23.43
C PRO A 83 12.45 16.11 -22.31
N ARG A 84 11.19 16.53 -22.13
CA ARG A 84 10.79 17.49 -21.09
C ARG A 84 10.81 16.89 -19.69
N LEU A 85 10.77 15.57 -19.57
CA LEU A 85 10.79 14.90 -18.28
C LEU A 85 12.24 14.80 -17.78
N PRO A 86 12.52 15.00 -16.49
CA PRO A 86 13.86 14.78 -15.93
C PRO A 86 14.24 13.31 -16.02
N ALA A 87 15.50 13.00 -16.33
CA ALA A 87 16.00 11.63 -16.37
C ALA A 87 16.17 11.11 -14.93
N PRO A 88 15.49 10.02 -14.53
CA PRO A 88 15.67 9.46 -13.19
C PRO A 88 17.09 8.90 -13.05
N LYS A 89 17.79 9.29 -11.99
CA LYS A 89 19.10 8.74 -11.64
C LYS A 89 18.92 7.41 -10.92
N GLY A 90 18.80 6.31 -11.66
CA GLY A 90 18.66 4.96 -11.12
C GLY A 90 17.23 4.60 -10.66
N GLN A 91 17.11 3.55 -9.84
CA GLN A 91 15.83 3.15 -9.25
C GLN A 91 15.52 4.03 -8.04
N THR A 92 15.01 5.24 -8.28
CA THR A 92 14.67 6.18 -7.21
C THR A 92 13.20 6.11 -6.85
N VAL A 93 12.93 5.92 -5.56
CA VAL A 93 11.64 6.30 -4.97
C VAL A 93 11.57 7.83 -4.96
N ALA A 94 10.44 8.40 -5.38
CA ALA A 94 10.30 9.84 -5.52
C ALA A 94 9.14 10.37 -4.66
N SER A 95 9.29 11.61 -4.20
CA SER A 95 8.26 12.39 -3.52
C SER A 95 8.35 13.85 -3.97
N PHE A 96 7.37 14.67 -3.61
CA PHE A 96 7.40 16.10 -3.91
C PHE A 96 8.04 16.87 -2.76
N ARG A 97 8.61 18.05 -3.04
CA ARG A 97 9.32 18.89 -2.05
C ARG A 97 8.52 19.12 -0.75
N LYS A 98 7.21 19.37 -0.86
CA LYS A 98 6.31 19.58 0.31
C LYS A 98 5.48 18.35 0.67
N GLY A 99 5.69 17.21 0.02
CA GLY A 99 5.05 15.93 0.34
C GLY A 99 4.00 15.51 -0.69
N LEU A 100 3.50 14.29 -0.52
CA LEU A 100 2.59 13.67 -1.50
C LEU A 100 1.27 14.44 -1.67
N ALA A 101 0.87 15.25 -0.69
CA ALA A 101 -0.29 16.13 -0.77
C ALA A 101 -0.19 17.18 -1.90
N MET A 102 1.02 17.49 -2.39
CA MET A 102 1.18 18.44 -3.50
C MET A 102 0.41 18.02 -4.76
N LEU A 103 0.40 16.72 -5.08
CA LEU A 103 -0.27 16.21 -6.29
C LEU A 103 -1.80 16.36 -6.23
N PRO A 104 -2.52 15.81 -5.23
CA PRO A 104 -3.97 15.98 -5.14
C PRO A 104 -4.36 17.46 -4.98
N ASN A 105 -3.58 18.27 -4.26
CA ASN A 105 -3.87 19.71 -4.13
C ASN A 105 -3.73 20.45 -5.47
N ALA A 106 -2.73 20.11 -6.27
CA ALA A 106 -2.56 20.69 -7.61
C ALA A 106 -3.70 20.28 -8.56
N ILE A 107 -4.12 19.01 -8.49
CA ILE A 107 -5.28 18.51 -9.25
C ILE A 107 -6.55 19.26 -8.84
N ALA A 108 -6.82 19.36 -7.53
CA ALA A 108 -7.98 20.08 -7.01
C ALA A 108 -7.99 21.55 -7.43
N SER A 109 -6.85 22.23 -7.34
CA SER A 109 -6.70 23.63 -7.76
C SER A 109 -7.00 23.81 -9.25
N ARG A 110 -6.56 22.87 -10.10
CA ARG A 110 -6.79 22.94 -11.55
C ARG A 110 -8.24 22.63 -11.94
N LEU A 111 -8.93 21.77 -11.18
CA LEU A 111 -10.33 21.44 -11.40
C LEU A 111 -11.29 22.50 -10.84
N GLY A 112 -10.87 23.26 -9.82
CA GLY A 112 -11.63 24.36 -9.23
C GLY A 112 -13.00 23.91 -8.72
N SER A 113 -14.05 24.65 -9.08
CA SER A 113 -15.44 24.43 -8.61
C SER A 113 -16.07 23.09 -9.02
N LYS A 114 -15.41 22.34 -9.93
CA LYS A 114 -15.80 20.98 -10.31
C LYS A 114 -15.54 19.96 -9.19
N VAL A 115 -14.61 20.25 -8.27
CA VAL A 115 -14.40 19.43 -7.08
C VAL A 115 -15.37 19.88 -6.01
N LYS A 116 -16.26 18.97 -5.61
CA LYS A 116 -17.21 19.19 -4.52
C LYS A 116 -16.72 18.44 -3.29
N LEU A 117 -16.20 19.19 -2.31
CA LEU A 117 -15.79 18.64 -1.02
C LEU A 117 -17.00 18.53 -0.09
N SER A 118 -16.95 17.59 0.85
CA SER A 118 -18.06 17.31 1.78
C SER A 118 -19.38 16.92 1.11
N TRP A 119 -19.32 16.47 -0.15
CA TRP A 119 -20.46 15.88 -0.86
C TRP A 119 -20.39 14.37 -0.76
N LYS A 120 -21.30 13.77 0.00
CA LYS A 120 -21.38 12.32 0.19
C LYS A 120 -22.49 11.75 -0.67
N LEU A 121 -22.14 10.89 -1.62
CA LEU A 121 -23.11 10.13 -2.40
C LEU A 121 -23.82 9.12 -1.49
N THR A 122 -25.14 9.20 -1.41
CA THR A 122 -25.98 8.32 -0.56
C THR A 122 -26.88 7.40 -1.35
N SER A 123 -27.21 7.76 -2.60
CA SER A 123 -28.04 6.92 -3.47
C SER A 123 -27.72 7.08 -4.94
N ILE A 124 -28.00 6.02 -5.70
CA ILE A 124 -27.94 6.01 -7.16
C ILE A 124 -29.13 5.21 -7.70
N THR A 125 -29.81 5.76 -8.69
CA THR A 125 -30.89 5.08 -9.42
C THR A 125 -30.71 5.28 -10.92
N LYS A 126 -31.25 4.36 -11.73
CA LYS A 126 -31.34 4.56 -13.18
C LYS A 126 -32.38 5.64 -13.47
N ALA A 127 -32.04 6.52 -14.41
CA ALA A 127 -32.98 7.47 -14.99
C ALA A 127 -33.61 6.87 -16.25
N ASP A 128 -34.80 7.35 -16.63
CA ASP A 128 -35.54 6.87 -17.80
C ASP A 128 -34.78 7.10 -19.12
N ASN A 129 -33.87 8.09 -19.15
CA ASN A 129 -33.08 8.49 -20.32
C ASN A 129 -31.75 7.75 -20.47
N GLN A 130 -31.63 6.52 -19.95
CA GLN A 130 -30.37 5.73 -19.93
C GLN A 130 -29.24 6.38 -19.11
N GLY A 131 -29.57 7.33 -18.23
CA GLY A 131 -28.64 7.96 -17.28
C GLY A 131 -28.81 7.45 -15.85
N TYR A 132 -28.24 8.19 -14.91
CA TYR A 132 -28.31 7.95 -13.48
C TYR A 132 -28.74 9.22 -12.75
N VAL A 133 -29.54 9.04 -11.70
CA VAL A 133 -29.84 10.08 -10.71
C VAL A 133 -29.06 9.75 -9.43
N LEU A 134 -28.33 10.74 -8.92
CA LEU A 134 -27.41 10.61 -7.79
C LEU A 134 -27.88 11.50 -6.65
N GLY A 135 -28.15 10.92 -5.49
CA GLY A 135 -28.49 11.65 -4.26
C GLY A 135 -27.25 11.95 -3.44
N TYR A 136 -27.05 13.22 -3.08
CA TYR A 136 -25.93 13.69 -2.28
C TYR A 136 -26.39 14.36 -0.99
N GLU A 137 -25.74 14.02 0.12
CA GLU A 137 -25.68 14.87 1.31
C GLU A 137 -24.57 15.90 1.12
N THR A 138 -24.91 17.18 1.29
CA THR A 138 -24.00 18.32 1.11
C THR A 138 -24.09 19.27 2.31
N PRO A 139 -23.15 20.20 2.49
CA PRO A 139 -23.23 21.22 3.55
C PRO A 139 -24.49 22.09 3.47
N GLU A 140 -25.06 22.25 2.27
CA GLU A 140 -26.27 23.03 2.02
C GLU A 140 -27.57 22.21 2.05
N GLY A 141 -27.47 20.89 2.33
CA GLY A 141 -28.59 19.97 2.39
C GLY A 141 -28.56 18.87 1.33
N LEU A 142 -29.70 18.23 1.09
CA LEU A 142 -29.81 17.15 0.11
C LEU A 142 -29.91 17.71 -1.31
N VAL A 143 -29.09 17.17 -2.22
CA VAL A 143 -29.05 17.57 -3.63
C VAL A 143 -29.12 16.35 -4.54
N SER A 144 -29.79 16.49 -5.68
CA SER A 144 -29.84 15.47 -6.73
C SER A 144 -29.07 15.91 -7.97
N VAL A 145 -28.26 15.02 -8.54
CA VAL A 145 -27.47 15.26 -9.76
C VAL A 145 -27.78 14.18 -10.79
N GLN A 146 -28.02 14.59 -12.04
CA GLN A 146 -28.15 13.65 -13.16
C GLN A 146 -26.84 13.51 -13.93
N ALA A 147 -26.50 12.29 -14.30
CA ALA A 147 -25.31 12.00 -15.10
C ALA A 147 -25.57 10.86 -16.10
N LYS A 148 -24.98 10.95 -17.30
CA LYS A 148 -25.04 9.86 -18.29
C LYS A 148 -24.14 8.68 -17.91
N SER A 149 -23.09 8.94 -17.15
CA SER A 149 -22.11 7.94 -16.74
C SER A 149 -21.56 8.28 -15.37
N VAL A 150 -21.26 7.25 -14.58
CA VAL A 150 -20.75 7.39 -13.21
C VAL A 150 -19.46 6.59 -13.11
N ILE A 151 -18.40 7.21 -12.60
CA ILE A 151 -17.13 6.54 -12.30
C ILE A 151 -16.97 6.51 -10.78
N MET A 152 -16.88 5.30 -10.21
CA MET A 152 -16.73 5.11 -8.77
C MET A 152 -15.27 4.89 -8.43
N THR A 153 -14.65 5.86 -7.75
CA THR A 153 -13.26 5.79 -7.27
C THR A 153 -13.19 5.69 -5.75
N ILE A 154 -14.20 5.07 -5.15
CA ILE A 154 -14.37 4.90 -3.70
C ILE A 154 -13.98 3.48 -3.28
N PRO A 155 -13.75 3.21 -1.98
CA PRO A 155 -13.49 1.86 -1.49
C PRO A 155 -14.65 0.91 -1.82
N SER A 156 -14.32 -0.36 -2.07
CA SER A 156 -15.32 -1.35 -2.54
C SER A 156 -16.46 -1.58 -1.56
N TYR A 157 -16.20 -1.53 -0.25
CA TYR A 157 -17.25 -1.67 0.76
C TYR A 157 -18.26 -0.52 0.71
N VAL A 158 -17.82 0.71 0.39
CA VAL A 158 -18.72 1.86 0.18
C VAL A 158 -19.48 1.71 -1.14
N ALA A 159 -18.79 1.26 -2.20
CA ALA A 159 -19.43 1.02 -3.49
C ALA A 159 -20.50 -0.07 -3.41
N SER A 160 -20.29 -1.11 -2.59
CA SER A 160 -21.25 -2.19 -2.36
C SER A 160 -22.61 -1.66 -1.93
N ASP A 161 -22.64 -0.82 -0.89
CA ASP A 161 -23.89 -0.27 -0.34
C ASP A 161 -24.61 0.62 -1.37
N ILE A 162 -23.86 1.47 -2.07
CA ILE A 162 -24.40 2.38 -3.08
C ILE A 162 -24.95 1.62 -4.28
N LEU A 163 -24.27 0.57 -4.75
CA LEU A 163 -24.65 -0.17 -5.95
C LEU A 163 -25.74 -1.21 -5.73
N ARG A 164 -26.06 -1.56 -4.48
CA ARG A 164 -27.05 -2.60 -4.16
C ARG A 164 -28.42 -2.40 -4.85
N PRO A 165 -28.98 -1.18 -4.97
CA PRO A 165 -30.24 -0.96 -5.71
C PRO A 165 -30.13 -1.19 -7.23
N LEU A 166 -28.91 -1.17 -7.79
CA LEU A 166 -28.66 -1.38 -9.21
C LEU A 166 -28.30 -2.83 -9.56
N SER A 167 -27.54 -3.49 -8.68
CA SER A 167 -27.10 -4.87 -8.83
C SER A 167 -26.73 -5.47 -7.48
N ILE A 168 -27.51 -6.45 -7.04
CA ILE A 168 -27.25 -7.21 -5.81
C ILE A 168 -25.95 -8.02 -5.96
N ASP A 169 -25.74 -8.65 -7.12
CA ASP A 169 -24.56 -9.49 -7.37
C ASP A 169 -23.27 -8.66 -7.27
N ALA A 170 -23.26 -7.47 -7.89
CA ALA A 170 -22.11 -6.57 -7.83
C ALA A 170 -21.85 -6.07 -6.41
N ALA A 171 -22.91 -5.69 -5.70
CA ALA A 171 -22.81 -5.29 -4.30
C ALA A 171 -22.23 -6.42 -3.43
N ASP A 172 -22.74 -7.64 -3.57
CA ASP A 172 -22.29 -8.80 -2.78
C ASP A 172 -20.87 -9.25 -3.14
N ALA A 173 -20.43 -9.04 -4.37
CA ALA A 173 -19.04 -9.29 -4.77
C ALA A 173 -18.08 -8.25 -4.12
N LEU A 174 -18.43 -6.96 -4.18
CA LEU A 174 -17.61 -5.85 -3.68
C LEU A 174 -17.48 -5.82 -2.14
N SER A 175 -18.50 -6.30 -1.41
CA SER A 175 -18.49 -6.36 0.07
C SER A 175 -17.49 -7.37 0.62
N LYS A 176 -17.09 -8.37 -0.19
CA LYS A 176 -16.21 -9.47 0.23
C LYS A 176 -14.73 -9.08 0.26
N PHE A 177 -14.35 -7.91 -0.23
CA PHE A 177 -12.95 -7.47 -0.20
C PHE A 177 -12.55 -7.05 1.22
N TYR A 178 -11.49 -7.71 1.72
CA TYR A 178 -10.98 -7.49 3.07
C TYR A 178 -9.94 -6.37 3.10
N TYR A 179 -10.03 -5.52 4.12
CA TYR A 179 -9.11 -4.41 4.38
C TYR A 179 -8.67 -4.48 5.85
N PRO A 180 -7.43 -4.89 6.16
CA PRO A 180 -6.92 -4.81 7.51
C PRO A 180 -6.68 -3.36 7.94
N PRO A 181 -6.71 -3.09 9.25
CA PRO A 181 -6.30 -1.80 9.77
C PRO A 181 -4.78 -1.64 9.70
N VAL A 182 -4.33 -0.42 9.43
CA VAL A 182 -2.91 -0.04 9.51
C VAL A 182 -2.85 1.31 10.20
N ALA A 183 -1.82 1.54 11.02
CA ALA A 183 -1.49 2.86 11.51
C ALA A 183 -0.14 3.32 10.99
N ALA A 184 -0.03 4.61 10.65
CA ALA A 184 1.21 5.30 10.41
C ALA A 184 1.58 6.11 11.65
N VAL A 185 2.77 5.87 12.17
CA VAL A 185 3.31 6.50 13.37
C VAL A 185 4.60 7.21 13.00
N THR A 186 4.56 8.54 13.00
CA THR A 186 5.71 9.38 12.67
C THR A 186 6.39 9.84 13.94
N VAL A 187 7.64 9.43 14.12
CA VAL A 187 8.45 9.78 15.29
C VAL A 187 9.78 10.39 14.86
N SER A 188 10.36 11.21 15.73
CA SER A 188 11.68 11.78 15.53
C SER A 188 12.56 11.57 16.74
N TYR A 189 13.81 11.18 16.49
CA TYR A 189 14.87 11.08 17.50
C TYR A 189 16.00 12.06 17.20
N PRO A 190 16.80 12.47 18.20
CA PRO A 190 18.14 12.98 17.97
C PRO A 190 18.97 12.00 17.14
N LYS A 191 19.87 12.48 16.29
CA LYS A 191 20.73 11.60 15.46
C LYS A 191 21.56 10.65 16.34
N GLU A 192 21.97 11.10 17.51
CA GLU A 192 22.80 10.38 18.48
C GLU A 192 22.05 9.22 19.15
N ALA A 193 20.71 9.18 19.05
CA ALA A 193 19.91 8.07 19.53
C ALA A 193 20.06 6.82 18.64
N ILE A 194 20.52 6.96 17.41
CA ILE A 194 20.75 5.84 16.50
C ILE A 194 21.95 5.03 16.97
N ARG A 195 21.80 3.71 16.97
CA ARG A 195 22.89 2.78 17.29
C ARG A 195 24.06 2.96 16.32
N LYS A 196 25.29 3.03 16.84
CA LYS A 196 26.49 3.33 16.04
C LYS A 196 26.73 2.29 14.96
N GLU A 197 26.43 1.03 15.26
CA GLU A 197 26.53 -0.11 14.32
C GLU A 197 25.53 -0.06 13.17
N CYS A 198 24.49 0.78 13.26
CA CYS A 198 23.52 1.00 12.20
C CYS A 198 23.89 2.17 11.28
N LEU A 199 24.97 2.91 11.57
CA LEU A 199 25.42 4.05 10.79
C LEU A 199 26.43 3.62 9.72
N ILE A 200 26.32 4.24 8.55
CA ILE A 200 27.28 4.13 7.44
C ILE A 200 27.84 5.53 7.21
N ASP A 201 29.16 5.68 7.37
CA ASP A 201 29.85 6.97 7.34
C ASP A 201 29.25 8.01 8.31
N GLY A 202 28.82 7.55 9.48
CA GLY A 202 28.24 8.39 10.53
C GLY A 202 26.78 8.80 10.30
N GLU A 203 26.13 8.32 9.23
CA GLU A 203 24.75 8.67 8.90
C GLU A 203 23.85 7.43 8.78
N LEU A 204 22.56 7.60 9.06
CA LEU A 204 21.58 6.55 8.81
C LEU A 204 21.26 6.53 7.31
N GLN A 205 21.80 5.55 6.59
CA GLN A 205 21.61 5.43 5.15
C GLN A 205 20.58 4.34 4.81
N GLY A 206 19.88 4.54 3.69
CA GLY A 206 18.96 3.55 3.12
C GLY A 206 17.49 4.01 3.08
N PHE A 207 16.65 3.15 2.50
CA PHE A 207 15.21 3.38 2.41
C PHE A 207 14.50 3.21 3.76
N GLY A 208 14.91 2.19 4.51
CA GLY A 208 14.23 1.76 5.72
C GLY A 208 14.42 0.28 6.01
N GLN A 209 13.58 -0.23 6.91
CA GLN A 209 13.54 -1.61 7.36
C GLN A 209 12.14 -2.19 7.15
N LEU A 210 12.08 -3.48 6.83
CA LEU A 210 10.86 -4.29 6.90
C LEU A 210 11.08 -5.36 7.97
N HIS A 211 10.10 -5.56 8.83
CA HIS A 211 10.27 -6.44 9.98
C HIS A 211 9.46 -7.72 9.79
N PRO A 212 10.11 -8.88 9.56
CA PRO A 212 9.41 -10.15 9.55
C PRO A 212 8.87 -10.44 10.96
N ARG A 213 7.67 -11.01 11.04
CA ARG A 213 7.02 -11.35 12.32
C ARG A 213 7.84 -12.26 13.23
N SER A 214 8.77 -13.03 12.68
CA SER A 214 9.73 -13.85 13.45
C SER A 214 10.66 -13.03 14.35
N GLN A 215 10.76 -11.71 14.18
CA GLN A 215 11.55 -10.83 15.04
C GLN A 215 10.83 -10.42 16.35
N GLY A 216 9.58 -10.83 16.57
CA GLY A 216 8.85 -10.50 17.80
C GLY A 216 8.54 -9.00 17.93
N VAL A 217 8.21 -8.37 16.81
CA VAL A 217 7.86 -6.94 16.72
C VAL A 217 6.48 -6.75 16.11
N GLU A 218 5.78 -5.70 16.54
CA GLU A 218 4.45 -5.33 16.07
C GLU A 218 4.49 -4.45 14.81
N THR A 219 5.53 -3.64 14.68
CA THR A 219 5.78 -2.73 13.54
C THR A 219 6.08 -3.53 12.27
N LEU A 220 5.35 -3.28 11.18
CA LEU A 220 5.54 -3.90 9.86
C LEU A 220 6.85 -3.46 9.19
N GLY A 221 7.22 -2.20 9.37
CA GLY A 221 8.41 -1.61 8.79
C GLY A 221 8.51 -0.12 9.10
N THR A 222 9.72 0.41 8.86
CA THR A 222 10.11 1.78 9.15
C THR A 222 10.76 2.38 7.92
N ILE A 223 10.29 3.55 7.47
CA ILE A 223 10.90 4.33 6.41
C ILE A 223 11.79 5.41 7.03
N TYR A 224 13.03 5.49 6.58
CA TYR A 224 14.02 6.50 6.99
C TYR A 224 13.75 7.80 6.23
N SER A 225 12.68 8.49 6.61
CA SER A 225 12.11 9.59 5.83
C SER A 225 13.08 10.74 5.61
N SER A 226 13.87 11.09 6.62
CA SER A 226 14.90 12.15 6.51
C SER A 226 16.11 11.74 5.69
N SER A 227 16.40 10.43 5.58
CA SER A 227 17.51 9.89 4.77
C SER A 227 17.12 9.84 3.29
N LEU A 228 15.88 9.47 2.99
CA LEU A 228 15.36 9.43 1.62
C LEU A 228 15.08 10.81 1.04
N PHE A 229 14.55 11.71 1.87
CA PHE A 229 14.07 13.00 1.43
C PHE A 229 14.74 14.10 2.25
N PRO A 230 15.76 14.77 1.69
CA PRO A 230 16.41 15.90 2.34
C PRO A 230 15.40 16.98 2.75
N ASN A 231 15.68 17.67 3.86
CA ASN A 231 14.84 18.73 4.43
C ASN A 231 13.48 18.25 4.99
N ARG A 232 13.35 16.96 5.36
CA ARG A 232 12.18 16.46 6.11
C ARG A 232 12.33 16.48 7.63
N ALA A 233 13.55 16.68 8.12
CA ALA A 233 13.84 16.88 9.52
C ALA A 233 14.77 18.08 9.67
N PRO A 234 14.73 18.80 10.81
CA PRO A 234 15.75 19.78 11.15
C PRO A 234 17.11 19.10 11.37
N ALA A 235 18.18 19.89 11.33
CA ALA A 235 19.53 19.40 11.62
C ALA A 235 19.59 18.73 13.01
N GLY A 236 20.44 17.70 13.15
CA GLY A 236 20.58 16.94 14.40
C GLY A 236 19.45 15.96 14.70
N ARG A 237 18.43 15.85 13.85
CA ARG A 237 17.32 14.89 14.04
C ARG A 237 17.15 13.95 12.86
N VAL A 238 16.60 12.77 13.17
CA VAL A 238 16.09 11.82 12.17
C VAL A 238 14.56 11.78 12.22
N LEU A 239 13.93 11.55 11.07
CA LEU A 239 12.49 11.36 10.94
C LEU A 239 12.21 9.94 10.46
N LEU A 240 11.46 9.18 11.27
CA LEU A 240 11.10 7.80 11.01
C LEU A 240 9.58 7.70 10.85
N LEU A 241 9.15 7.11 9.74
CA LEU A 241 7.74 6.81 9.47
C LEU A 241 7.53 5.31 9.60
N ASN A 242 6.76 4.91 10.60
CA ASN A 242 6.56 3.52 10.97
C ASN A 242 5.14 3.10 10.60
N TYR A 243 5.00 1.87 10.10
CA TYR A 243 3.69 1.26 9.87
C TYR A 243 3.48 0.11 10.85
N ILE A 244 2.35 0.09 11.55
CA ILE A 244 1.99 -0.95 12.53
C ILE A 244 0.58 -1.45 12.22
N GLY A 245 0.29 -2.71 12.57
CA GLY A 245 -0.99 -3.37 12.29
C GLY A 245 -0.90 -4.35 11.12
N GLY A 246 -1.81 -4.23 10.16
CA GLY A 246 -1.97 -5.13 9.02
C GLY A 246 -2.77 -6.38 9.36
N SER A 247 -2.80 -7.32 8.41
CA SER A 247 -3.61 -8.56 8.52
C SER A 247 -3.23 -9.46 9.70
N THR A 248 -2.05 -9.25 10.28
CA THR A 248 -1.50 -10.06 11.39
C THR A 248 -1.62 -9.38 12.76
N ASN A 249 -2.09 -8.12 12.82
CA ASN A 249 -2.28 -7.39 14.07
C ASN A 249 -3.45 -6.40 13.91
N THR A 250 -4.67 -6.94 13.87
CA THR A 250 -5.87 -6.12 13.67
C THR A 250 -6.30 -5.37 14.93
N GLY A 251 -5.81 -5.78 16.10
CA GLY A 251 -6.15 -5.17 17.40
C GLY A 251 -5.67 -3.72 17.58
N ILE A 252 -4.85 -3.20 16.65
CA ILE A 252 -4.38 -1.82 16.68
C ILE A 252 -5.50 -0.77 16.65
N VAL A 253 -6.70 -1.13 16.17
CA VAL A 253 -7.86 -0.23 16.15
C VAL A 253 -8.37 0.14 17.54
N SER A 254 -8.05 -0.68 18.55
CA SER A 254 -8.43 -0.46 19.94
C SER A 254 -7.32 0.23 20.75
N LYS A 255 -6.15 0.47 20.16
CA LYS A 255 -5.01 1.12 20.83
C LYS A 255 -5.16 2.65 20.76
N THR A 256 -4.71 3.33 21.82
CA THR A 256 -4.58 4.79 21.80
C THR A 256 -3.38 5.23 20.96
N GLU A 257 -3.30 6.51 20.61
CA GLU A 257 -2.12 7.04 19.90
C GLU A 257 -0.84 6.84 20.73
N SER A 258 -0.91 6.98 22.06
CA SER A 258 0.23 6.75 22.95
C SER A 258 0.68 5.29 22.94
N ASP A 259 -0.25 4.34 23.01
CA ASP A 259 0.08 2.90 22.96
C ASP A 259 0.77 2.52 21.64
N LEU A 260 0.37 3.16 20.53
CA LEU A 260 0.97 2.94 19.22
C LEU A 260 2.38 3.55 19.13
N VAL A 261 2.59 4.73 19.71
CA VAL A 261 3.93 5.35 19.80
C VAL A 261 4.84 4.50 20.67
N GLU A 262 4.38 4.04 21.83
CA GLU A 262 5.15 3.20 22.75
C GLU A 262 5.52 1.86 22.09
N ALA A 263 4.57 1.20 21.42
CA ALA A 263 4.85 -0.05 20.70
C ALA A 263 5.89 0.16 19.58
N VAL A 264 5.81 1.25 18.84
CA VAL A 264 6.77 1.60 17.79
C VAL A 264 8.14 1.92 18.39
N ASP A 265 8.22 2.71 19.46
CA ASP A 265 9.47 3.01 20.14
C ASP A 265 10.14 1.74 20.70
N SER A 266 9.35 0.88 21.37
CA SER A 266 9.81 -0.40 21.89
C SER A 266 10.40 -1.29 20.78
N ASP A 267 9.73 -1.39 19.63
CA ASP A 267 10.25 -2.14 18.49
C ASP A 267 11.51 -1.51 17.90
N LEU A 268 11.52 -0.19 17.70
CA LEU A 268 12.69 0.54 17.19
C LEU A 268 13.91 0.38 18.11
N ARG A 269 13.72 0.38 19.43
CA ARG A 269 14.77 0.13 20.41
C ARG A 269 15.33 -1.28 20.39
N LYS A 270 14.65 -2.27 19.79
CA LYS A 270 15.23 -3.61 19.57
C LYS A 270 16.26 -3.62 18.44
N MET A 271 16.14 -2.71 17.47
CA MET A 271 16.85 -2.83 16.19
C MET A 271 17.67 -1.62 15.73
N LEU A 272 17.20 -0.39 15.97
CA LEU A 272 17.75 0.84 15.37
C LEU A 272 18.13 1.89 16.42
N ILE A 273 17.32 2.02 17.46
CA ILE A 273 17.49 3.04 18.50
C ILE A 273 18.25 2.45 19.68
N ASN A 274 19.15 3.25 20.27
CA ASN A 274 19.86 2.89 21.49
C ASN A 274 18.84 2.70 22.62
N PRO A 275 18.82 1.55 23.33
CA PRO A 275 17.85 1.31 24.40
C PRO A 275 17.82 2.39 25.49
N ARG A 276 18.94 3.10 25.71
CA ARG A 276 19.08 4.17 26.72
C ARG A 276 18.82 5.57 26.17
N ALA A 277 18.45 5.71 24.90
CA ALA A 277 18.09 7.02 24.34
C ALA A 277 16.85 7.59 25.04
N ALA A 278 16.74 8.92 25.04
CA ALA A 278 15.49 9.57 25.41
C ALA A 278 14.36 9.19 24.45
N ASP A 279 13.12 9.32 24.93
CA ASP A 279 11.91 9.00 24.17
C ASP A 279 11.78 9.86 22.90
N PRO A 280 11.15 9.32 21.85
CA PRO A 280 10.94 10.07 20.62
C PRO A 280 10.01 11.26 20.81
N LEU A 281 10.15 12.24 19.93
CA LEU A 281 9.06 13.17 19.66
C LEU A 281 8.05 12.50 18.72
N ALA A 282 6.82 12.29 19.21
CA ALA A 282 5.70 11.89 18.37
C ALA A 282 5.21 13.09 17.55
N LEU A 283 5.25 12.98 16.22
CA LEU A 283 4.85 14.06 15.31
C LEU A 283 3.47 13.82 14.69
N GLY A 284 2.99 12.57 14.71
CA GLY A 284 1.65 12.27 14.26
C GLY A 284 1.39 10.76 14.24
N VAL A 285 0.19 10.40 14.67
CA VAL A 285 -0.37 9.07 14.55
C VAL A 285 -1.59 9.15 13.65
N ARG A 286 -1.72 8.22 12.71
CA ARG A 286 -2.94 8.06 11.93
C ARG A 286 -3.29 6.59 11.82
N VAL A 287 -4.46 6.23 12.32
CA VAL A 287 -5.03 4.89 12.16
C VAL A 287 -6.03 4.91 11.01
N TRP A 288 -5.90 3.95 10.10
CA TRP A 288 -6.91 3.62 9.09
C TRP A 288 -7.51 2.26 9.43
N PRO A 289 -8.76 2.19 9.89
CA PRO A 289 -9.42 0.92 10.23
C PRO A 289 -9.53 -0.05 9.04
N GLN A 290 -9.67 0.49 7.84
CA GLN A 290 -9.70 -0.24 6.57
C GLN A 290 -8.70 0.41 5.62
N ALA A 291 -7.44 -0.05 5.68
CA ALA A 291 -6.33 0.66 5.04
C ALA A 291 -6.06 0.20 3.60
N ILE A 292 -5.66 -1.07 3.42
CA ILE A 292 -5.13 -1.58 2.15
C ILE A 292 -5.96 -2.80 1.71
N PRO A 293 -6.61 -2.79 0.53
CA PRO A 293 -7.35 -3.95 0.04
C PRO A 293 -6.43 -5.16 -0.11
N GLN A 294 -6.85 -6.30 0.43
CA GLN A 294 -6.10 -7.56 0.32
C GLN A 294 -6.55 -8.32 -0.92
N PHE A 295 -5.61 -8.52 -1.85
CA PHE A 295 -5.84 -9.33 -3.04
C PHE A 295 -5.72 -10.82 -2.71
N LEU A 296 -6.68 -11.31 -1.93
CA LEU A 296 -6.75 -12.69 -1.48
C LEU A 296 -6.97 -13.67 -2.64
N ILE A 297 -6.79 -14.96 -2.40
CA ILE A 297 -7.19 -16.00 -3.36
C ILE A 297 -8.68 -15.82 -3.74
N GLY A 298 -8.98 -15.95 -5.04
CA GLY A 298 -10.29 -15.66 -5.62
C GLY A 298 -10.58 -14.17 -5.86
N HIS A 299 -9.62 -13.25 -5.65
CA HIS A 299 -9.83 -11.81 -5.88
C HIS A 299 -10.28 -11.50 -7.32
N LEU A 300 -9.65 -12.12 -8.32
CA LEU A 300 -10.00 -11.88 -9.73
C LEU A 300 -11.39 -12.45 -10.09
N ASP A 301 -11.76 -13.59 -9.52
CA ASP A 301 -13.08 -14.19 -9.74
C ASP A 301 -14.18 -13.30 -9.13
N ARG A 302 -13.92 -12.75 -7.93
CA ARG A 302 -14.80 -11.76 -7.31
C ARG A 302 -14.91 -10.48 -8.14
N LEU A 303 -13.81 -10.02 -8.74
CA LEU A 303 -13.83 -8.84 -9.61
C LEU A 303 -14.60 -9.09 -10.90
N ALA A 304 -14.55 -10.29 -11.46
CA ALA A 304 -15.30 -10.65 -12.67
C ALA A 304 -16.81 -10.83 -12.40
N ALA A 305 -17.17 -11.17 -11.16
CA ALA A 305 -18.57 -11.26 -10.73
C ALA A 305 -19.19 -9.90 -10.36
N ALA A 306 -18.37 -8.85 -10.19
CA ALA A 306 -18.80 -7.49 -9.86
C ALA A 306 -19.08 -6.67 -11.13
#